data_AF-A0A3D3E3L2-F1
#
_entry.id   AF-A0A3D3E3L2-F1
#
_cell.length_a   1.000
_cell.length_b   1.000
_cell.length_c   1.000
_cell.angle_alpha   90.00
_cell.angle_beta   90.00
_cell.angle_gamma   90.00
#
_symmetry.space_group_name_H-M   'P 1'
#
loop_
_entity.id
_entity.type
_entity.pdbx_description
1 polymer ?
#
loop_
_entity_poly.entity_id
_entity_poly.type
_entity_poly.pdbx_seq_one_letter_code
_entity_poly.pdbx_strand_id
1 'polypeptide(L)'
;MKSIITVFTAFFLMFAMVSEADAKRFGGGGFGKTFKTSPFASKKATPAKKDQQQAQPGQKKGGMMGGLMGGLLAGGLFAALLGSGAFEDLQIMDMVIMAALAFLAFKLFKGFMSGGARSRQQPSAAGFGGNQNQPRHNFEMPRDAGSQAAHNQEAPATQATGFNQNEVPFNLPEGFDQQGFIEGSLSHYRTVQESWNNGELETIEEYVSPELFAALSQQRNKLMIPPQTEILDLSAEIVRADQAGDSAEISILFRGVCKDDLEKSQDGIFDIWHLQRDLSTENADWVIVGIEAE
;
A
#
# COMPACT_ATOMS: atom_id res chain seq x y z
N MET A 1 15.74 -3.71 -33.44
CA MET A 1 15.00 -2.43 -33.27
C MET A 1 13.50 -2.62 -33.13
N LYS A 2 12.84 -3.44 -33.96
CA LYS A 2 11.39 -3.72 -33.86
C LYS A 2 10.97 -4.29 -32.49
N SER A 3 11.73 -5.24 -31.93
CA SER A 3 11.42 -5.88 -30.64
C SER A 3 11.56 -4.95 -29.44
N ILE A 4 12.44 -3.95 -29.49
CA ILE A 4 12.60 -2.95 -28.42
C ILE A 4 11.43 -1.98 -28.43
N ILE A 5 10.94 -1.60 -29.61
CA ILE A 5 9.74 -0.77 -29.77
C ILE A 5 8.52 -1.54 -29.24
N THR A 6 8.36 -2.83 -29.57
CA THR A 6 7.25 -3.65 -29.07
C THR A 6 7.26 -3.81 -27.55
N VAL A 7 8.43 -3.99 -26.92
CA VAL A 7 8.53 -4.06 -25.46
C VAL A 7 8.24 -2.71 -24.80
N PHE A 8 8.70 -1.60 -25.38
CA PHE A 8 8.38 -0.26 -24.89
C PHE A 8 6.88 0.06 -25.03
N THR A 9 6.25 -0.31 -26.15
CA THR A 9 4.81 -0.12 -26.35
C THR A 9 3.98 -1.01 -25.42
N ALA A 10 4.38 -2.27 -25.19
CA ALA A 10 3.72 -3.15 -24.23
C ALA A 10 3.88 -2.65 -22.78
N PHE A 11 5.04 -2.07 -22.45
CA PHE A 11 5.26 -1.44 -21.14
C PHE A 11 4.39 -0.18 -20.98
N PHE A 12 4.29 0.66 -22.01
CA PHE A 12 3.43 1.86 -21.98
C PHE A 12 1.93 1.53 -21.91
N LEU A 13 1.49 0.44 -22.56
CA LEU A 13 0.11 -0.04 -22.48
C LEU A 13 -0.26 -0.60 -21.09
N MET A 14 0.71 -1.11 -20.33
CA MET A 14 0.45 -1.56 -18.94
C MET A 14 0.25 -0.41 -17.95
N PHE A 15 0.75 0.80 -18.24
CA PHE A 15 0.47 2.01 -17.43
C PHE A 15 -0.81 2.74 -17.86
N ALA A 16 -1.42 2.37 -18.98
CA ALA A 16 -2.64 3.00 -19.50
C ALA A 16 -3.94 2.33 -18.99
N MET A 17 -3.84 1.27 -18.19
CA MET A 17 -4.99 0.63 -17.55
C MET A 17 -5.33 1.34 -16.23
N VAL A 18 -5.54 2.66 -16.26
CA VAL A 18 -6.51 3.26 -15.32
C VAL A 18 -7.85 2.74 -15.82
N SER A 19 -8.59 2.03 -14.97
CA SER A 19 -9.91 1.57 -15.37
C SER A 19 -10.73 2.79 -15.78
N GLU A 20 -11.41 2.75 -16.94
CA GLU A 20 -12.32 3.86 -17.31
C GLU A 20 -13.38 4.11 -16.23
N ALA A 21 -13.64 3.10 -15.37
CA ALA A 21 -14.47 3.17 -14.19
C ALA A 21 -13.93 4.18 -13.15
N ASP A 22 -12.63 4.19 -12.86
CA ASP A 22 -12.06 5.13 -11.89
C ASP A 22 -12.25 6.58 -12.36
N ALA A 23 -11.98 6.86 -13.64
CA ALA A 23 -12.05 8.22 -14.19
C ALA A 23 -13.46 8.86 -14.15
N LYS A 24 -14.50 8.05 -13.91
CA LYS A 24 -15.90 8.52 -13.77
C LYS A 24 -16.24 8.94 -12.34
N ARG A 25 -15.59 8.36 -11.33
CA ARG A 25 -15.69 8.84 -9.94
C ARG A 25 -14.96 10.17 -9.79
N PHE A 26 -15.43 11.01 -8.86
CA PHE A 26 -14.74 12.26 -8.56
C PHE A 26 -13.28 11.97 -8.14
N GLY A 27 -12.32 12.62 -8.81
CA GLY A 27 -10.89 12.48 -8.50
C GLY A 27 -10.26 11.13 -8.83
N GLY A 28 -10.96 10.25 -9.56
CA GLY A 28 -10.40 8.95 -9.91
C GLY A 28 -9.21 9.05 -10.85
N GLY A 29 -8.21 8.21 -10.59
CA GLY A 29 -6.87 8.32 -11.18
C GLY A 29 -5.88 9.19 -10.38
N GLY A 30 -6.36 9.90 -9.35
CA GLY A 30 -5.54 10.68 -8.42
C GLY A 30 -5.06 12.03 -8.96
N PHE A 31 -5.07 13.05 -8.11
CA PHE A 31 -4.74 14.43 -8.46
C PHE A 31 -4.12 15.21 -7.30
N GLY A 32 -3.34 16.25 -7.60
CA GLY A 32 -2.84 17.20 -6.62
C GLY A 32 -1.71 16.65 -5.75
N LYS A 33 -1.66 17.12 -4.50
CA LYS A 33 -0.59 16.77 -3.54
C LYS A 33 -0.81 15.34 -3.01
N THR A 34 0.28 14.60 -2.87
CA THR A 34 0.31 13.29 -2.18
C THR A 34 1.12 13.41 -0.90
N PHE A 35 0.69 12.70 0.14
CA PHE A 35 1.41 12.62 1.41
C PHE A 35 1.52 11.18 1.86
N LYS A 36 2.64 10.84 2.51
CA LYS A 36 2.82 9.51 3.09
C LYS A 36 1.80 9.30 4.21
N THR A 37 0.85 8.38 4.00
CA THR A 37 -0.18 7.98 4.98
C THR A 37 0.15 6.65 5.65
N SER A 38 -0.51 6.37 6.78
CA SER A 38 -0.29 5.11 7.50
C SER A 38 -0.72 3.93 6.62
N PRO A 39 0.11 2.87 6.49
CA PRO A 39 -0.24 1.75 5.65
C PRO A 39 -1.44 1.02 6.25
N PHE A 40 -2.58 1.10 5.56
CA PHE A 40 -3.73 0.30 5.92
C PHE A 40 -3.51 -1.14 5.46
N ALA A 41 -3.47 -2.08 6.40
CA ALA A 41 -3.40 -3.51 6.07
C ALA A 41 -4.74 -3.96 5.50
N SER A 42 -4.89 -3.91 4.18
CA SER A 42 -6.02 -4.48 3.46
C SER A 42 -6.12 -5.97 3.77
N LYS A 43 -7.00 -6.34 4.71
CA LYS A 43 -7.45 -7.72 4.86
C LYS A 43 -8.22 -8.06 3.60
N LYS A 44 -7.55 -8.63 2.61
CA LYS A 44 -8.20 -9.20 1.41
C LYS A 44 -9.31 -10.12 1.90
N ALA A 45 -10.55 -9.77 1.56
CA ALA A 45 -11.69 -10.63 1.79
C ALA A 45 -11.50 -11.89 0.94
N THR A 46 -11.29 -13.03 1.59
CA THR A 46 -11.28 -14.32 0.93
C THR A 46 -12.70 -14.57 0.40
N PRO A 47 -12.89 -14.91 -0.90
CA PRO A 47 -14.22 -15.17 -1.43
C PRO A 47 -14.87 -16.33 -0.66
N ALA A 48 -16.02 -16.05 -0.05
CA ALA A 48 -16.82 -17.03 0.66
C ALA A 48 -17.33 -18.10 -0.32
N LYS A 49 -16.75 -19.31 -0.26
CA LYS A 49 -17.36 -20.48 -0.88
C LYS A 49 -18.69 -20.77 -0.20
N LYS A 50 -19.80 -20.60 -0.92
CA LYS A 50 -21.00 -21.39 -0.68
C LYS A 50 -20.63 -22.84 -0.97
N ASP A 51 -20.83 -23.74 0.00
CA ASP A 51 -21.51 -25.01 -0.31
C ASP A 51 -21.95 -25.78 0.95
N GLN A 52 -23.25 -26.08 0.90
CA GLN A 52 -23.90 -27.36 1.16
C GLN A 52 -23.53 -28.18 2.40
N GLN A 53 -24.58 -28.30 3.21
CA GLN A 53 -24.81 -29.20 4.31
C GLN A 53 -24.80 -30.67 3.87
N GLN A 54 -23.87 -31.48 4.41
CA GLN A 54 -24.10 -32.92 4.54
C GLN A 54 -23.31 -33.53 5.71
N ALA A 55 -23.89 -34.60 6.25
CA ALA A 55 -23.74 -35.14 7.59
C ALA A 55 -22.37 -35.74 7.98
N GLN A 56 -22.15 -35.76 9.32
CA GLN A 56 -21.22 -36.61 10.08
C GLN A 56 -21.47 -38.12 9.87
N PRO A 57 -20.52 -39.06 10.16
CA PRO A 57 -19.91 -39.22 11.50
C PRO A 57 -18.46 -39.78 11.55
N GLY A 58 -17.83 -39.79 12.74
CA GLY A 58 -16.72 -40.72 13.04
C GLY A 58 -15.56 -40.20 13.91
N GLN A 59 -15.08 -41.05 14.82
CA GLN A 59 -14.20 -40.77 15.97
C GLN A 59 -12.67 -40.88 15.73
N LYS A 60 -11.93 -40.09 16.50
CA LYS A 60 -10.67 -40.32 17.28
C LYS A 60 -9.38 -40.87 16.61
N LYS A 61 -8.29 -40.13 16.96
CA LYS A 61 -6.89 -40.53 17.29
C LYS A 61 -5.95 -41.02 16.19
N GLY A 62 -4.78 -40.37 16.12
CA GLY A 62 -3.49 -41.06 15.93
C GLY A 62 -2.59 -40.54 14.80
N GLY A 63 -1.52 -39.85 15.19
CA GLY A 63 -0.12 -40.03 14.73
C GLY A 63 0.22 -40.22 13.23
N MET A 64 1.15 -39.37 12.78
CA MET A 64 2.29 -39.75 11.93
C MET A 64 1.97 -40.24 10.50
N MET A 65 1.40 -39.37 9.64
CA MET A 65 1.37 -39.63 8.18
C MET A 65 1.24 -38.35 7.35
N GLY A 66 1.97 -37.28 7.73
CA GLY A 66 1.92 -35.97 7.07
C GLY A 66 2.71 -35.86 5.75
N GLY A 67 3.39 -36.92 5.30
CA GLY A 67 4.30 -36.87 4.15
C GLY A 67 3.76 -37.44 2.83
N LEU A 68 2.76 -38.32 2.87
CA LEU A 68 2.30 -39.07 1.69
C LEU A 68 1.03 -38.50 1.03
N MET A 69 0.22 -37.73 1.76
CA MET A 69 -0.91 -37.00 1.16
C MET A 69 -0.51 -35.70 0.44
N GLY A 70 0.65 -35.11 0.77
CA GLY A 70 1.18 -33.96 0.02
C GLY A 70 1.65 -34.34 -1.40
N GLY A 71 2.14 -35.57 -1.57
CA GLY A 71 2.60 -36.10 -2.86
C GLY A 71 1.48 -36.48 -3.82
N LEU A 72 0.32 -36.93 -3.32
CA LEU A 72 -0.83 -37.29 -4.16
C LEU A 72 -1.69 -36.08 -4.56
N LEU A 73 -1.65 -34.98 -3.81
CA LEU A 73 -2.31 -33.72 -4.22
C LEU A 73 -1.51 -32.97 -5.29
N ALA A 74 -0.18 -32.90 -5.16
CA ALA A 74 0.67 -32.36 -6.22
C ALA A 74 0.74 -33.32 -7.43
N GLY A 75 0.93 -34.62 -7.17
CA GLY A 75 0.99 -35.65 -8.22
C GLY A 75 -0.34 -35.87 -8.94
N GLY A 76 -1.48 -35.69 -8.26
CA GLY A 76 -2.81 -35.81 -8.86
C GLY A 76 -3.13 -34.69 -9.84
N LEU A 77 -2.70 -33.46 -9.56
CA LEU A 77 -2.83 -32.34 -10.50
C LEU A 77 -1.88 -32.50 -11.70
N PHE A 78 -0.66 -32.97 -11.47
CA PHE A 78 0.28 -33.28 -12.55
C PHE A 78 -0.20 -34.47 -13.41
N ALA A 79 -0.77 -35.51 -12.82
CA ALA A 79 -1.36 -36.64 -13.55
C ALA A 79 -2.63 -36.24 -14.31
N ALA A 80 -3.45 -35.35 -13.77
CA ALA A 80 -4.63 -34.80 -14.45
C ALA A 80 -4.24 -33.87 -15.62
N LEU A 81 -3.16 -33.10 -15.50
CA LEU A 81 -2.60 -32.30 -16.59
C LEU A 81 -1.97 -33.18 -17.68
N LEU A 82 -1.28 -34.26 -17.30
CA LEU A 82 -0.63 -35.17 -18.25
C LEU A 82 -1.61 -36.14 -18.93
N GLY A 83 -2.75 -36.45 -18.28
CA GLY A 83 -3.78 -37.35 -18.79
C GLY A 83 -4.93 -36.68 -19.55
N SER A 84 -4.97 -35.34 -19.65
CA SER A 84 -6.06 -34.58 -20.28
C SER A 84 -5.91 -34.38 -21.79
N GLY A 85 -4.97 -35.06 -22.45
CA GLY A 85 -4.74 -34.92 -23.89
C GLY A 85 -4.08 -33.60 -24.32
N ALA A 86 -3.68 -32.74 -23.37
CA ALA A 86 -3.05 -31.44 -23.64
C ALA A 86 -1.64 -31.52 -24.27
N PHE A 87 -1.15 -32.73 -24.54
CA PHE A 87 0.19 -33.00 -25.06
C PHE A 87 0.20 -33.76 -26.40
N GLU A 88 -0.95 -34.08 -26.99
CA GLU A 88 -1.01 -34.82 -28.26
C GLU A 88 -0.49 -34.01 -29.47
N ASP A 89 -0.44 -32.69 -29.38
CA ASP A 89 0.00 -31.78 -30.45
C ASP A 89 1.37 -31.11 -30.19
N LEU A 90 2.16 -31.58 -29.21
CA LEU A 90 3.50 -31.03 -29.00
C LEU A 90 4.46 -31.49 -30.09
N GLN A 91 4.60 -30.64 -31.12
CA GLN A 91 5.62 -30.78 -32.15
C GLN A 91 7.01 -30.74 -31.52
N ILE A 92 7.96 -31.54 -32.00
CA ILE A 92 9.35 -31.61 -31.47
C ILE A 92 10.00 -30.21 -31.38
N MET A 93 9.58 -29.26 -32.23
CA MET A 93 10.00 -27.86 -32.20
C MET A 93 9.63 -27.15 -30.88
N ASP A 94 8.43 -27.37 -30.36
CA ASP A 94 7.94 -26.71 -29.14
C ASP A 94 8.64 -27.25 -27.89
N MET A 95 9.01 -28.53 -27.89
CA MET A 95 9.84 -29.11 -26.84
C MET A 95 11.24 -28.48 -26.80
N VAL A 96 11.83 -28.19 -27.97
CA VAL A 96 13.13 -27.51 -28.07
C VAL A 96 13.03 -26.06 -27.60
N ILE A 97 11.96 -25.35 -27.96
CA ILE A 97 11.71 -23.97 -27.50
C ILE A 97 11.50 -23.94 -25.98
N MET A 98 10.71 -24.86 -25.43
CA MET A 98 10.47 -24.92 -23.99
C MET A 98 11.75 -25.27 -23.22
N ALA A 99 12.58 -26.19 -23.75
CA ALA A 99 13.89 -26.50 -23.18
C ALA A 99 14.86 -25.31 -23.24
N ALA A 100 14.84 -24.53 -24.35
CA ALA A 100 15.63 -23.32 -24.48
C ALA A 100 15.18 -22.22 -23.50
N LEU A 101 13.88 -22.05 -23.30
CA LEU A 101 13.32 -21.12 -22.32
C LEU A 101 13.65 -21.53 -20.88
N ALA A 102 13.53 -22.82 -20.55
CA ALA A 102 13.93 -23.35 -19.25
C ALA A 102 15.43 -23.18 -19.00
N PHE A 103 16.27 -23.41 -20.01
CA PHE A 103 17.71 -23.17 -19.94
C PHE A 103 18.06 -21.69 -19.75
N LEU A 104 17.36 -20.79 -20.46
CA LEU A 104 17.54 -19.34 -20.33
C LEU A 104 17.12 -18.85 -18.93
N ALA A 105 15.96 -19.32 -18.44
CA ALA A 105 15.47 -19.04 -17.09
C ALA A 105 16.47 -19.53 -16.03
N PHE A 106 16.95 -20.77 -16.16
CA PHE A 106 17.95 -21.33 -15.25
C PHE A 106 19.27 -20.55 -15.29
N LYS A 107 19.74 -20.12 -16.48
CA LYS A 107 20.96 -19.33 -16.64
C LYS A 107 20.84 -17.92 -16.06
N LEU A 108 19.67 -17.29 -16.18
CA LEU A 108 19.37 -15.98 -15.56
C LEU A 108 19.27 -16.08 -14.04
N PHE A 109 18.57 -17.09 -13.53
CA PHE A 109 18.43 -17.35 -12.10
C PHE A 109 19.79 -17.66 -11.44
N LYS A 110 20.65 -18.44 -12.12
CA LYS A 110 22.02 -18.72 -11.67
C LYS A 110 22.92 -17.48 -11.74
N GLY A 111 22.70 -16.58 -12.70
CA GLY A 111 23.39 -15.29 -12.80
C GLY A 111 23.06 -14.39 -11.60
N PHE A 112 21.78 -14.31 -11.24
CA PHE A 112 21.30 -13.51 -10.12
C PHE A 112 21.72 -14.07 -8.74
N MET A 113 21.77 -15.39 -8.58
CA MET A 113 22.22 -16.02 -7.31
C MET A 113 23.75 -16.11 -7.15
N SER A 114 24.53 -15.93 -8.22
CA SER A 114 26.00 -15.89 -8.14
C SER A 114 26.58 -14.51 -7.79
N GLY A 115 25.74 -13.47 -7.74
CA GLY A 115 26.12 -12.10 -7.32
C GLY A 115 26.09 -11.85 -5.81
N GLY A 116 25.56 -12.79 -5.00
CA GLY A 116 25.37 -12.62 -3.55
C GLY A 116 26.24 -13.50 -2.65
N ALA A 117 27.09 -14.36 -3.21
CA ALA A 117 27.87 -15.33 -2.43
C ALA A 117 29.36 -15.26 -2.73
N ARG A 118 30.00 -14.12 -2.40
CA ARG A 118 31.44 -14.08 -2.18
C ARG A 118 31.76 -13.30 -0.90
N SER A 119 32.48 -14.01 -0.03
CA SER A 119 33.24 -13.51 1.12
C SER A 119 32.45 -13.14 2.37
N ARG A 120 32.37 -14.04 3.37
CA ARG A 120 33.30 -14.03 4.52
C ARG A 120 33.09 -15.23 5.48
N GLN A 121 33.77 -16.34 5.19
CA GLN A 121 34.32 -17.28 6.18
C GLN A 121 35.82 -17.35 5.77
N GLN A 122 36.85 -17.29 6.62
CA GLN A 122 37.07 -17.84 7.96
C GLN A 122 38.40 -17.20 8.51
N PRO A 123 39.21 -17.85 9.38
CA PRO A 123 39.44 -17.59 10.81
C PRO A 123 40.78 -16.89 11.20
N SER A 124 40.91 -16.60 12.50
CA SER A 124 42.09 -16.11 13.23
C SER A 124 43.30 -17.07 13.17
N ALA A 125 44.51 -16.53 12.95
CA ALA A 125 45.79 -17.09 13.42
C ALA A 125 46.96 -16.08 13.34
N ALA A 126 47.64 -15.92 14.48
CA ALA A 126 49.05 -15.60 14.75
C ALA A 126 49.98 -14.94 13.71
N GLY A 127 50.79 -13.97 14.16
CA GLY A 127 52.19 -13.84 13.69
C GLY A 127 52.79 -12.43 13.59
N PHE A 128 53.44 -11.98 14.67
CA PHE A 128 54.79 -11.39 14.71
C PHE A 128 55.15 -10.11 13.91
N GLY A 129 55.48 -9.04 14.67
CA GLY A 129 56.70 -8.22 14.45
C GLY A 129 56.52 -6.83 13.83
N GLY A 130 56.95 -5.78 14.56
CA GLY A 130 57.21 -4.47 13.94
C GLY A 130 56.98 -3.25 14.83
N ASN A 131 57.98 -2.92 15.63
CA ASN A 131 58.10 -1.85 16.61
C ASN A 131 58.13 -0.42 16.00
N GLN A 132 57.32 0.54 16.48
CA GLN A 132 57.78 1.93 16.70
C GLN A 132 56.82 2.84 17.51
N ASN A 133 57.35 3.34 18.63
CA ASN A 133 57.13 4.63 19.32
C ASN A 133 55.72 5.19 19.61
N GLN A 134 55.31 5.06 20.90
CA GLN A 134 55.01 6.12 21.92
C GLN A 134 54.57 7.55 21.52
N PRO A 135 53.92 8.36 22.41
CA PRO A 135 53.42 8.09 23.79
C PRO A 135 52.06 8.74 24.18
N ARG A 136 51.43 8.19 25.25
CA ARG A 136 50.63 8.85 26.34
C ARG A 136 49.29 9.54 25.94
N HIS A 137 48.16 9.36 26.62
CA HIS A 137 47.89 9.35 28.06
C HIS A 137 46.71 8.41 28.39
N ASN A 138 46.89 7.55 29.39
CA ASN A 138 45.84 6.75 30.01
C ASN A 138 45.42 7.50 31.29
N PHE A 139 44.13 7.85 31.43
CA PHE A 139 43.58 8.23 32.73
C PHE A 139 42.53 7.20 33.14
N GLU A 140 42.81 6.62 34.30
CA GLU A 140 42.12 5.59 35.03
C GLU A 140 40.64 5.94 35.31
N MET A 141 39.74 4.96 35.25
CA MET A 141 38.41 5.07 35.83
C MET A 141 38.21 3.91 36.81
N PRO A 142 38.28 4.15 38.13
CA PRO A 142 38.01 3.14 39.14
C PRO A 142 36.52 2.85 39.27
N ARG A 143 36.20 1.57 39.48
CA ARG A 143 34.87 1.05 39.80
C ARG A 143 34.75 0.92 41.33
N ASP A 144 33.50 1.01 41.79
CA ASP A 144 32.95 0.63 43.09
C ASP A 144 32.90 1.69 44.20
N ALA A 145 31.67 2.03 44.62
CA ALA A 145 31.20 1.92 46.01
C ALA A 145 29.74 2.40 46.17
N GLY A 146 28.96 1.66 46.94
CA GLY A 146 28.14 2.26 48.00
C GLY A 146 26.66 2.56 47.71
N SER A 147 25.81 1.65 48.19
CA SER A 147 24.39 1.79 48.50
C SER A 147 24.02 3.01 49.36
N GLN A 148 22.86 3.66 49.10
CA GLN A 148 21.81 3.94 50.12
C GLN A 148 20.54 4.65 49.56
N ALA A 149 19.40 4.07 49.93
CA ALA A 149 18.12 4.67 50.34
C ALA A 149 17.35 5.70 49.46
N ALA A 150 16.23 5.20 48.91
CA ALA A 150 14.86 5.74 48.88
C ALA A 150 14.61 7.27 48.93
N HIS A 151 14.03 7.79 47.84
CA HIS A 151 12.94 8.78 47.92
C HIS A 151 11.98 8.62 46.72
N ASN A 152 10.68 8.54 47.02
CA ASN A 152 9.60 8.59 46.04
C ASN A 152 9.55 9.97 45.39
N GLN A 153 9.49 10.03 44.07
CA GLN A 153 8.79 11.10 43.36
C GLN A 153 8.44 10.64 41.94
N GLU A 154 7.15 10.51 41.70
CA GLU A 154 6.55 10.35 40.39
C GLU A 154 6.90 11.55 39.51
N ALA A 155 7.50 11.28 38.35
CA ALA A 155 7.59 12.23 37.24
C ALA A 155 7.25 11.46 35.94
N PRO A 156 6.43 12.04 35.03
CA PRO A 156 5.91 11.34 33.87
C PRO A 156 7.04 10.88 32.94
N ALA A 157 6.85 9.70 32.34
CA ALA A 157 7.74 9.16 31.33
C ALA A 157 7.71 10.02 30.05
N THR A 158 8.53 11.06 30.00
CA THR A 158 8.95 11.68 28.73
C THR A 158 10.05 10.81 28.15
N GLN A 159 9.67 9.74 27.45
CA GLN A 159 10.59 9.04 26.55
C GLN A 159 10.78 9.89 25.30
N ALA A 160 11.77 10.77 25.33
CA ALA A 160 12.45 11.21 24.13
C ALA A 160 13.57 10.21 23.79
N THR A 161 13.72 9.97 22.49
CA THR A 161 14.79 9.27 21.75
C THR A 161 14.58 7.79 21.39
N GLY A 162 13.92 7.59 20.24
CA GLY A 162 14.17 6.48 19.32
C GLY A 162 14.04 6.99 17.90
N PHE A 163 15.15 7.13 17.18
CA PHE A 163 15.18 7.43 15.75
C PHE A 163 14.51 6.29 14.97
N ASN A 164 13.21 6.39 14.71
CA ASN A 164 12.51 5.58 13.72
C ASN A 164 12.27 6.43 12.47
N GLN A 165 13.15 6.27 11.48
CA GLN A 165 12.84 6.66 10.11
C GLN A 165 11.67 5.77 9.64
N ASN A 166 10.42 6.25 9.74
CA ASN A 166 9.26 5.92 8.90
C ASN A 166 7.87 6.25 9.48
N GLU A 167 7.76 6.82 10.68
CA GLU A 167 6.45 7.12 11.29
C GLU A 167 5.68 8.20 10.52
N VAL A 168 4.41 7.93 10.24
CA VAL A 168 3.47 8.89 9.64
C VAL A 168 2.98 9.79 10.77
N PRO A 169 3.05 11.13 10.64
CA PRO A 169 2.65 12.02 11.71
C PRO A 169 1.15 11.91 12.01
N PHE A 170 0.81 12.01 13.29
CA PHE A 170 -0.57 12.01 13.77
C PHE A 170 -0.75 13.05 14.89
N ASN A 171 -0.51 14.30 14.53
CA ASN A 171 -0.59 15.46 15.42
C ASN A 171 -1.85 16.26 15.06
N LEU A 172 -2.98 15.95 15.70
CA LEU A 172 -4.21 16.73 15.53
C LEU A 172 -4.15 18.04 16.34
N PRO A 173 -4.80 19.12 15.89
CA PRO A 173 -4.91 20.36 16.66
C PRO A 173 -5.52 20.13 18.04
N GLU A 174 -5.15 20.96 19.02
CA GLU A 174 -5.74 20.87 20.36
C GLU A 174 -7.25 21.13 20.30
N GLY A 175 -8.03 20.28 20.98
CA GLY A 175 -9.50 20.38 20.99
C GLY A 175 -10.17 20.02 19.65
N PHE A 176 -9.45 19.40 18.71
CA PHE A 176 -10.01 18.99 17.42
C PHE A 176 -11.12 17.94 17.59
N ASP A 177 -12.32 18.27 17.13
CA ASP A 177 -13.45 17.32 17.09
C ASP A 177 -13.27 16.33 15.94
N GLN A 178 -12.56 15.24 16.22
CA GLN A 178 -12.29 14.19 15.24
C GLN A 178 -13.57 13.54 14.71
N GLN A 179 -14.56 13.30 15.57
CA GLN A 179 -15.78 12.61 15.17
C GLN A 179 -16.63 13.51 14.26
N GLY A 180 -16.85 14.76 14.66
CA GLY A 180 -17.58 15.73 13.83
C GLY A 180 -16.89 15.98 12.50
N PHE A 181 -15.55 16.00 12.48
CA PHE A 181 -14.79 16.13 11.24
C PHE A 181 -14.95 14.91 10.31
N ILE A 182 -14.93 13.69 10.84
CA ILE A 182 -15.16 12.46 10.05
C ILE A 182 -16.59 12.43 9.49
N GLU A 183 -17.59 12.75 10.32
CA GLU A 183 -19.00 12.80 9.89
C GLU A 183 -19.22 13.87 8.82
N GLY A 184 -18.64 15.06 8.99
CA GLY A 184 -18.64 16.13 7.98
C GLY A 184 -17.98 15.69 6.67
N SER A 185 -16.83 15.02 6.76
CA SER A 185 -16.09 14.52 5.59
C SER A 185 -16.88 13.47 4.80
N LEU A 186 -17.61 12.58 5.48
CA LEU A 186 -18.51 11.62 4.83
C LEU A 186 -19.69 12.30 4.12
N SER A 187 -20.19 13.40 4.67
CA SER A 187 -21.23 14.21 4.02
C SER A 187 -20.66 14.90 2.77
N HIS A 188 -19.52 15.58 2.91
CA HIS A 188 -18.87 16.29 1.81
C HIS A 188 -18.46 15.37 0.66
N TYR A 189 -18.00 14.15 0.96
CA TYR A 189 -17.71 13.17 -0.09
C TYR A 189 -18.93 12.91 -0.97
N ARG A 190 -20.12 12.72 -0.37
CA ARG A 190 -21.35 12.51 -1.12
C ARG A 190 -21.77 13.74 -1.90
N THR A 191 -21.70 14.92 -1.29
CA THR A 191 -22.02 16.20 -1.96
C THR A 191 -21.14 16.45 -3.18
N VAL A 192 -19.83 16.26 -3.06
CA VAL A 192 -18.88 16.48 -4.16
C VAL A 192 -19.08 15.43 -5.25
N GLN A 193 -19.35 14.17 -4.90
CA GLN A 193 -19.67 13.14 -5.89
C GLN A 193 -20.98 13.44 -6.65
N GLU A 194 -22.02 13.91 -5.96
CA GLU A 194 -23.28 14.30 -6.58
C GLU A 194 -23.08 15.51 -7.51
N SER A 195 -22.35 16.52 -7.05
CA SER A 195 -21.98 17.69 -7.86
C SER A 195 -21.19 17.28 -9.11
N TRP A 196 -20.28 16.31 -8.98
CA TRP A 196 -19.51 15.76 -10.10
C TRP A 196 -20.39 15.06 -11.14
N ASN A 197 -21.34 14.23 -10.69
CA ASN A 197 -22.33 13.59 -11.54
C ASN A 197 -23.15 14.63 -12.31
N ASN A 198 -23.65 15.65 -11.60
CA ASN A 198 -24.48 16.72 -12.17
C ASN A 198 -23.69 17.72 -13.03
N GLY A 199 -22.36 17.74 -12.92
CA GLY A 199 -21.49 18.70 -13.62
C GLY A 199 -21.48 20.09 -12.97
N GLU A 200 -21.84 20.19 -11.69
CA GLU A 200 -21.86 21.42 -10.89
C GLU A 200 -20.46 21.76 -10.40
N LEU A 201 -19.60 22.20 -11.33
CA LEU A 201 -18.19 22.51 -11.02
C LEU A 201 -18.04 23.69 -10.04
N GLU A 202 -18.97 24.64 -10.05
CA GLU A 202 -18.97 25.78 -9.11
C GLU A 202 -19.03 25.30 -7.65
N THR A 203 -19.88 24.31 -7.36
CA THR A 203 -19.95 23.69 -6.03
C THR A 203 -18.63 23.01 -5.65
N ILE A 204 -17.98 22.34 -6.61
CA ILE A 204 -16.71 21.63 -6.37
C ILE A 204 -15.57 22.63 -6.06
N GLU A 205 -15.57 23.79 -6.71
CA GLU A 205 -14.56 24.84 -6.50
C GLU A 205 -14.47 25.29 -5.02
N GLU A 206 -15.58 25.26 -4.29
CA GLU A 206 -15.62 25.59 -2.86
C GLU A 206 -14.88 24.59 -1.96
N TYR A 207 -14.74 23.33 -2.40
CA TYR A 207 -14.13 22.26 -1.60
C TYR A 207 -12.66 22.02 -1.91
N VAL A 208 -12.17 22.45 -3.07
CA VAL A 208 -10.85 22.05 -3.59
C VAL A 208 -9.95 23.26 -3.83
N SER A 209 -8.65 23.05 -3.74
CA SER A 209 -7.69 24.11 -4.07
C SER A 209 -7.78 24.51 -5.55
N PRO A 210 -7.44 25.76 -5.92
CA PRO A 210 -7.51 26.21 -7.32
C PRO A 210 -6.73 25.34 -8.31
N GLU A 211 -5.58 24.82 -7.88
CA GLU A 211 -4.75 23.91 -8.69
C GLU A 211 -5.47 22.58 -8.95
N LEU A 212 -6.10 22.02 -7.92
CA LEU A 212 -6.86 20.78 -8.00
C LEU A 212 -8.14 20.97 -8.83
N PHE A 213 -8.84 22.11 -8.64
CA PHE A 213 -10.02 22.48 -9.40
C PHE A 213 -9.74 22.51 -10.91
N ALA A 214 -8.63 23.12 -11.32
CA ALA A 214 -8.25 23.20 -12.72
C ALA A 214 -8.04 21.80 -13.34
N ALA A 215 -7.40 20.89 -12.60
CA ALA A 215 -7.18 19.52 -13.05
C ALA A 215 -8.49 18.72 -13.16
N LEU A 216 -9.34 18.80 -12.13
CA LEU A 216 -10.65 18.14 -12.10
C LEU A 216 -11.58 18.67 -13.20
N SER A 217 -11.60 19.98 -13.43
CA SER A 217 -12.36 20.60 -14.52
C SER A 217 -11.93 20.06 -15.88
N GLN A 218 -10.62 19.93 -16.11
CA GLN A 218 -10.11 19.33 -17.35
C GLN A 218 -10.52 17.86 -17.49
N GLN A 219 -10.51 17.07 -16.41
CA GLN A 219 -10.99 15.70 -16.42
C GLN A 219 -12.49 15.65 -16.75
N ARG A 220 -13.31 16.46 -16.08
CA ARG A 220 -14.77 16.49 -16.29
C ARG A 220 -15.11 16.84 -17.74
N ASN A 221 -14.38 17.78 -18.33
CA ASN A 221 -14.57 18.21 -19.72
C ASN A 221 -14.18 17.15 -20.76
N LYS A 222 -13.37 16.15 -20.38
CA LYS A 222 -13.05 15.01 -21.25
C LYS A 222 -14.15 13.93 -21.24
N LEU A 223 -15.01 13.92 -20.22
CA LEU A 223 -16.11 12.98 -20.13
C LEU A 223 -17.24 13.39 -21.08
N MET A 224 -17.47 12.59 -22.11
CA MET A 224 -18.53 12.82 -23.11
C MET A 224 -19.93 12.53 -22.55
N ILE A 225 -20.02 11.65 -21.56
CA ILE A 225 -21.25 11.24 -20.90
C ILE A 225 -21.13 11.64 -19.42
N PRO A 226 -22.13 12.34 -18.84
CA PRO A 226 -22.13 12.63 -17.41
C PRO A 226 -22.03 11.34 -16.58
N PRO A 227 -21.10 11.24 -15.62
CA PRO A 227 -20.99 10.07 -14.77
C PRO A 227 -22.24 9.92 -13.89
N GLN A 228 -22.58 8.67 -13.57
CA GLN A 228 -23.72 8.33 -12.71
C GLN A 228 -23.26 7.35 -11.63
N THR A 229 -22.44 7.86 -10.70
CA THR A 229 -21.90 7.08 -9.60
C THR A 229 -22.73 7.30 -8.34
N GLU A 230 -23.32 6.22 -7.81
CA GLU A 230 -24.09 6.20 -6.57
C GLU A 230 -23.24 5.59 -5.44
N ILE A 231 -23.15 6.26 -4.28
CA ILE A 231 -22.42 5.76 -3.12
C ILE A 231 -23.35 4.88 -2.28
N LEU A 232 -23.07 3.57 -2.22
CA LEU A 232 -23.89 2.59 -1.49
C LEU A 232 -23.49 2.49 -0.02
N ASP A 233 -22.19 2.47 0.23
CA ASP A 233 -21.59 2.42 1.56
C ASP A 233 -20.33 3.27 1.59
N LEU A 234 -20.07 3.93 2.72
CA LEU A 234 -18.91 4.79 2.89
C LEU A 234 -18.54 4.94 4.37
N SER A 235 -17.28 4.70 4.67
CA SER A 235 -16.62 4.91 5.95
C SER A 235 -15.38 5.77 5.75
N ALA A 236 -14.93 6.45 6.80
CA ALA A 236 -13.78 7.34 6.76
C ALA A 236 -12.93 7.21 8.02
N GLU A 237 -11.61 7.33 7.84
CA GLU A 237 -10.63 7.29 8.93
C GLU A 237 -9.53 8.33 8.68
N ILE A 238 -9.11 9.07 9.71
CA ILE A 238 -7.94 9.94 9.58
C ILE A 238 -6.69 9.06 9.62
N VAL A 239 -5.86 9.13 8.57
CA VAL A 239 -4.66 8.29 8.39
C VAL A 239 -3.35 9.08 8.49
N ARG A 240 -3.44 10.42 8.51
CA ARG A 240 -2.33 11.35 8.80
C ARG A 240 -2.92 12.64 9.35
N ALA A 241 -2.24 13.22 10.33
CA ALA A 241 -2.49 14.58 10.78
C ALA A 241 -1.15 15.24 11.09
N ASP A 242 -0.96 16.47 10.63
CA ASP A 242 0.28 17.19 10.85
C ASP A 242 0.03 18.70 10.88
N GLN A 243 0.98 19.42 11.44
CA GLN A 243 0.94 20.87 11.46
C GLN A 243 2.34 21.41 11.15
N ALA A 244 2.43 22.19 10.08
CA ALA A 244 3.66 22.81 9.62
C ALA A 244 3.50 24.33 9.62
N GLY A 245 4.04 25.01 10.64
CA GLY A 245 3.91 26.45 10.81
C GLY A 245 2.44 26.88 10.91
N ASP A 246 2.03 27.75 10.00
CA ASP A 246 0.66 28.29 9.91
C ASP A 246 -0.27 27.42 9.03
N SER A 247 0.08 26.16 8.78
CA SER A 247 -0.73 25.24 7.99
C SER A 247 -1.01 23.95 8.77
N ALA A 248 -2.28 23.60 8.90
CA ALA A 248 -2.69 22.28 9.37
C ALA A 248 -3.01 21.38 8.17
N GLU A 249 -2.62 20.11 8.25
CA GLU A 249 -2.82 19.12 7.20
C GLU A 249 -3.45 17.85 7.78
N ILE A 250 -4.50 17.35 7.14
CA ILE A 250 -5.16 16.10 7.52
C ILE A 250 -5.35 15.25 6.27
N SER A 251 -5.08 13.95 6.37
CA SER A 251 -5.37 12.99 5.31
C SER A 251 -6.42 12.00 5.79
N ILE A 252 -7.46 11.82 4.99
CA ILE A 252 -8.61 10.98 5.31
C ILE A 252 -8.68 9.85 4.29
N LEU A 253 -8.72 8.61 4.78
CA LEU A 253 -8.98 7.43 3.98
C LEU A 253 -10.49 7.15 3.96
N PHE A 254 -11.08 7.16 2.77
CA PHE A 254 -12.44 6.75 2.49
C PHE A 254 -12.48 5.32 1.97
N ARG A 255 -13.40 4.53 2.52
CA ARG A 255 -13.60 3.13 2.12
C ARG A 255 -15.06 2.78 2.02
N GLY A 256 -15.44 2.05 0.98
CA GLY A 256 -16.83 1.74 0.75
C GLY A 256 -17.09 1.04 -0.58
N VAL A 257 -18.32 1.16 -1.06
CA VAL A 257 -18.77 0.61 -2.34
C VAL A 257 -19.60 1.65 -3.06
N CYS A 258 -19.31 1.84 -4.35
CA CYS A 258 -20.14 2.62 -5.25
C CYS A 258 -20.73 1.74 -6.36
N LYS A 259 -21.79 2.24 -6.98
CA LYS A 259 -22.43 1.65 -8.15
C LYS A 259 -22.33 2.64 -9.30
N ASP A 260 -21.85 2.20 -10.45
CA ASP A 260 -21.93 2.97 -11.70
C ASP A 260 -23.18 2.54 -12.47
N ASP A 261 -24.13 3.46 -12.64
CA ASP A 261 -25.38 3.18 -13.33
C ASP A 261 -25.27 3.09 -14.85
N LEU A 262 -24.21 3.62 -15.45
CA LEU A 262 -23.94 3.50 -16.87
C LEU A 262 -23.36 2.12 -17.20
N GLU A 263 -22.44 1.63 -16.36
CA GLU A 263 -21.78 0.33 -16.55
C GLU A 263 -22.52 -0.83 -15.89
N LYS A 264 -23.46 -0.55 -14.98
CA LYS A 264 -24.12 -1.53 -14.13
C LYS A 264 -23.12 -2.38 -13.33
N SER A 265 -22.03 -1.75 -12.89
CA SER A 265 -21.00 -2.32 -12.04
C SER A 265 -21.17 -1.87 -10.58
N GLN A 266 -20.50 -2.58 -9.68
CA GLN A 266 -20.24 -2.12 -8.31
C GLN A 266 -18.74 -2.21 -8.07
N ASP A 267 -18.17 -1.11 -7.61
CA ASP A 267 -16.73 -0.93 -7.48
C ASP A 267 -16.39 -0.52 -6.05
N GLY A 268 -15.18 -0.90 -5.62
CA GLY A 268 -14.66 -0.51 -4.32
C GLY A 268 -14.29 0.97 -4.31
N ILE A 269 -14.45 1.60 -3.15
CA ILE A 269 -13.88 2.92 -2.87
C ILE A 269 -12.67 2.70 -1.97
N PHE A 270 -11.52 3.21 -2.39
CA PHE A 270 -10.31 3.31 -1.60
C PHE A 270 -9.60 4.63 -1.95
N ASP A 271 -10.15 5.72 -1.43
CA ASP A 271 -9.69 7.07 -1.76
C ASP A 271 -9.03 7.71 -0.54
N ILE A 272 -7.91 8.41 -0.74
CA ILE A 272 -7.29 9.24 0.29
C ILE A 272 -7.41 10.70 -0.14
N TRP A 273 -8.08 11.51 0.67
CA TRP A 273 -8.15 12.94 0.44
C TRP A 273 -7.21 13.66 1.40
N HIS A 274 -6.42 14.57 0.87
CA HIS A 274 -5.51 15.42 1.63
C HIS A 274 -6.12 16.80 1.73
N LEU A 275 -6.37 17.24 2.96
CA LEU A 275 -6.95 18.53 3.27
C LEU A 275 -5.92 19.41 3.96
N GLN A 276 -6.00 20.70 3.68
CA GLN A 276 -5.16 21.73 4.27
C GLN A 276 -6.05 22.84 4.82
N ARG A 277 -5.67 23.40 5.96
CA ARG A 277 -6.30 24.59 6.54
C ARG A 277 -5.23 25.61 6.89
N ASP A 278 -5.47 26.85 6.48
CA ASP A 278 -4.64 28.00 6.84
C ASP A 278 -4.96 28.44 8.28
N LEU A 279 -3.97 28.40 9.17
CA LEU A 279 -4.10 28.79 10.57
C LEU A 279 -3.85 30.29 10.78
N SER A 280 -3.37 31.02 9.77
CA SER A 280 -3.20 32.47 9.83
C SER A 280 -4.53 33.22 9.64
N THR A 281 -5.50 32.57 9.01
CA THR A 281 -6.86 33.07 8.85
C THR A 281 -7.78 32.48 9.92
N GLU A 282 -8.48 33.35 10.65
CA GLU A 282 -9.44 32.92 11.67
C GLU A 282 -10.60 32.15 11.01
N ASN A 283 -10.91 30.95 11.53
CA ASN A 283 -11.96 30.07 11.02
C ASN A 283 -11.85 29.72 9.52
N ALA A 284 -10.64 29.61 8.98
CA ALA A 284 -10.45 29.13 7.62
C ALA A 284 -11.05 27.72 7.42
N ASP A 285 -11.61 27.50 6.25
CA ASP A 285 -12.15 26.21 5.86
C ASP A 285 -11.04 25.18 5.56
N TRP A 286 -11.39 23.90 5.68
CA TRP A 286 -10.54 22.81 5.21
C TRP A 286 -10.73 22.62 3.72
N VAL A 287 -9.65 22.75 2.95
CA VAL A 287 -9.67 22.66 1.49
C VAL A 287 -8.93 21.41 1.04
N ILE A 288 -9.50 20.67 0.09
CA ILE A 288 -8.87 19.49 -0.52
C ILE A 288 -7.74 19.94 -1.45
N VAL A 289 -6.52 19.52 -1.14
CA VAL A 289 -5.31 19.84 -1.91
C VAL A 289 -4.77 18.65 -2.72
N GLY A 290 -5.31 17.45 -2.48
CA GLY A 290 -5.00 16.27 -3.27
C GLY A 290 -5.93 15.10 -2.98
N ILE A 291 -6.01 14.21 -3.96
CA ILE A 291 -6.84 13.02 -3.97
C ILE A 291 -5.97 11.88 -4.50
N GLU A 292 -5.92 10.77 -3.79
CA GLU A 292 -5.38 9.50 -4.29
C GLU A 292 -6.57 8.55 -4.40
N ALA A 293 -6.71 7.86 -5.53
CA ALA A 293 -7.80 6.92 -5.77
C ALA A 293 -7.22 5.62 -6.32
N GLU A 294 -7.55 4.50 -5.68
CA GLU A 294 -7.11 3.13 -6.04
C GLU A 294 -8.29 2.19 -6.26
#